data_AF-A0AAV2I0K6-F1
#
_entry.id   AF-A0AAV2I0K6-F1
#
_cell.length_a   1.000
_cell.length_b   1.000
_cell.length_c   1.000
_cell.angle_alpha   90.00
_cell.angle_beta   90.00
_cell.angle_gamma   90.00
#
_symmetry.space_group_name_H-M   'P 1'
#
loop_
_entity.id
_entity.type
_entity.pdbx_description
1 polymer ?
#
loop_
_entity_poly.entity_id
_entity_poly.type
_entity_poly.pdbx_seq_one_letter_code
_entity_poly.pdbx_strand_id
1 'polypeptide(L)' 'MYQTFQGWAIKNYGDSGKTKTVTRNKYHRIVRILTGEEQFSAENSKFRFWVKAKGFRLSSDEE' A
#
# COMPACT_ATOMS: atom_id res chain seq x y z
N MET A 1 -24.36 15.99 7.33
CA MET A 1 -23.80 14.92 8.19
C MET A 1 -23.00 13.89 7.40
N TYR A 2 -23.60 13.24 6.38
CA TYR A 2 -22.90 12.25 5.54
C TYR A 2 -21.63 12.77 4.85
N GLN A 3 -21.70 13.93 4.18
CA GLN A 3 -20.54 14.52 3.50
C GLN A 3 -19.40 14.87 4.47
N THR A 4 -19.74 15.34 5.67
CA THR A 4 -18.76 15.64 6.73
C THR A 4 -18.05 14.38 7.20
N PHE A 5 -18.80 13.31 7.45
CA PHE A 5 -18.24 12.01 7.83
C PHE A 5 -17.40 11.41 6.70
N GLN A 6 -17.90 11.46 5.47
CA GLN A 6 -17.19 10.97 4.28
C GLN A 6 -15.85 11.70 4.09
N GLY A 7 -15.83 13.03 4.19
CA GLY A 7 -14.60 13.82 4.09
C GLY A 7 -13.59 13.47 5.20
N TRP A 8 -14.07 13.31 6.44
CA TRP A 8 -13.24 12.86 7.55
C TRP A 8 -12.69 11.44 7.32
N ALA A 9 -13.51 10.51 6.84
CA ALA A 9 -13.09 9.13 6.58
C ALA A 9 -12.03 9.07 5.48
N ILE A 10 -12.21 9.79 4.36
CA ILE A 10 -11.22 9.86 3.27
C ILE A 10 -9.90 10.46 3.77
N LYS A 11 -9.94 11.50 4.60
CA LYS A 11 -8.74 12.13 5.17
C LYS A 11 -7.95 11.19 6.08
N ASN A 12 -8.63 10.35 6.85
CA ASN A 12 -7.99 9.49 7.85
C ASN A 12 -7.66 8.08 7.34
N TYR A 13 -8.41 7.57 6.36
CA TYR A 13 -8.30 6.19 5.88
C TYR A 13 -8.10 6.07 4.36
N GLY A 14 -8.20 7.16 3.61
CA GLY A 14 -7.90 7.20 2.18
C GLY A 14 -6.40 7.23 1.88
N ASP A 15 -6.05 7.21 0.60
CA ASP A 15 -4.66 7.11 0.13
C ASP A 15 -3.74 8.27 0.53
N SER A 16 -4.30 9.45 0.83
CA SER A 16 -3.56 10.62 1.33
C SER A 16 -3.43 10.63 2.86
N GLY A 17 -4.11 9.73 3.57
CA GLY A 17 -4.12 9.65 5.02
C GLY A 17 -2.92 8.89 5.58
N LYS A 18 -2.42 9.31 6.74
CA LYS A 18 -1.45 8.54 7.52
C LYS A 18 -2.17 7.43 8.29
N THR A 19 -2.47 6.34 7.60
CA THR A 19 -3.23 5.20 8.16
C THR A 19 -2.40 3.93 8.31
N LYS A 20 -2.83 3.05 9.22
CA LYS A 20 -2.29 1.69 9.40
C LYS A 20 -2.84 0.70 8.38
N THR A 21 -3.92 1.05 7.69
CA THR A 21 -4.53 0.21 6.64
C THR A 21 -3.69 0.26 5.36
N VAL A 22 -3.59 -0.86 4.65
CA VAL A 22 -3.05 -0.87 3.30
C VAL A 22 -4.11 -0.30 2.37
N THR A 23 -3.89 0.92 1.89
CA THR A 23 -4.77 1.59 0.93
C THR A 23 -4.54 1.09 -0.49
N ARG A 24 -5.36 1.50 -1.46
CA ARG A 24 -5.26 1.01 -2.85
C ARG A 24 -3.92 1.36 -3.49
N ASN A 25 -3.42 2.59 -3.33
CA ASN A 25 -2.13 2.97 -3.90
C ASN A 25 -0.96 2.24 -3.23
N LYS A 26 -1.06 2.01 -1.91
CA LYS A 26 -0.06 1.23 -1.18
C LYS A 26 -0.06 -0.23 -1.63
N TYR A 27 -1.24 -0.81 -1.86
CA TYR A 27 -1.38 -2.15 -2.45
C TYR A 27 -0.70 -2.23 -3.82
N HIS A 28 -0.99 -1.33 -4.77
CA HIS A 28 -0.34 -1.34 -6.09
C HIS A 28 1.18 -1.23 -5.99
N ARG A 29 1.70 -0.49 -5.01
CA ARG A 29 3.14 -0.37 -4.79
C ARG A 29 3.75 -1.64 -4.18
N ILE A 30 3.02 -2.34 -3.30
CA ILE A 30 3.41 -3.66 -2.81
C ILE A 30 3.48 -4.65 -3.97
N VAL A 31 2.45 -4.68 -4.83
CA VAL A 31 2.40 -5.54 -6.03
C VAL A 31 3.62 -5.29 -6.92
N ARG A 32 3.90 -4.03 -7.28
CA ARG A 32 5.08 -3.68 -8.11
C ARG A 32 6.42 -4.11 -7.51
N ILE A 33 6.54 -4.12 -6.18
CA ILE A 33 7.75 -4.64 -5.51
C ILE A 33 7.82 -6.17 -5.61
N LEU A 34 6.69 -6.86 -5.47
CA LEU A 34 6.61 -8.32 -5.56
C LEU A 34 6.78 -8.83 -6.99
N THR A 35 6.34 -8.09 -8.01
CA THR A 35 6.53 -8.41 -9.43
C THR A 35 7.90 -7.97 -9.97
N GLY A 36 8.65 -7.15 -9.23
CA GLY A 36 9.97 -6.66 -9.62
C GLY A 36 9.95 -5.44 -10.56
N GLU A 37 8.78 -4.84 -10.79
CA GLU A 37 8.60 -3.63 -11.60
C GLU A 37 9.12 -2.35 -10.91
N GLU A 38 9.16 -2.32 -9.58
CA GLU A 38 9.65 -1.16 -8.83
C GLU A 38 11.19 -1.12 -8.82
N GLN A 39 11.76 -0.07 -9.42
CA GLN A 39 13.21 0.16 -9.45
C GLN A 39 13.80 0.30 -8.05
N PHE A 40 15.00 -0.23 -7.83
CA PHE A 40 15.65 -0.18 -6.52
C PHE A 40 16.32 1.18 -6.32
N SER A 41 15.88 1.94 -5.30
CA SER A 41 16.47 3.24 -4.96
C SER A 41 16.63 3.40 -3.44
N ALA A 42 17.52 4.29 -3.01
CA ALA A 42 17.69 4.61 -1.60
C ALA A 42 16.39 5.13 -0.96
N GLU A 43 15.58 5.86 -1.73
CA GLU A 43 14.31 6.43 -1.29
C GLU A 43 13.26 5.36 -0.94
N ASN A 44 13.24 4.23 -1.66
CA ASN A 44 12.27 3.15 -1.42
C ASN A 44 12.82 1.99 -0.58
N SER A 45 14.08 2.02 -0.14
CA SER A 45 14.72 0.96 0.66
C SER A 45 13.95 0.60 1.92
N LYS A 46 13.48 1.58 2.69
CA LYS A 46 12.68 1.33 3.91
C LYS A 46 11.36 0.64 3.59
N PHE A 47 10.71 1.06 2.51
CA PHE A 47 9.43 0.49 2.11
C PHE A 47 9.61 -0.95 1.60
N ARG A 48 10.63 -1.21 0.77
CA ARG A 48 10.99 -2.56 0.31
C ARG A 48 11.35 -3.49 1.46
N PHE A 49 12.12 -3.01 2.43
CA PHE A 49 12.44 -3.78 3.64
C PHE A 49 11.17 -4.14 4.40
N TRP A 50 10.27 -3.17 4.62
CA TRP A 50 9.00 -3.41 5.30
C TRP A 50 8.12 -4.42 4.55
N VAL A 51 8.00 -4.33 3.22
CA VAL A 51 7.24 -5.28 2.39
C VAL A 51 7.78 -6.70 2.57
N LYS A 52 9.11 -6.88 2.48
CA LYS A 52 9.76 -8.18 2.70
C LYS A 52 9.54 -8.69 4.12
N ALA A 53 9.72 -7.84 5.13
CA ALA A 53 9.56 -8.20 6.54
C ALA A 53 8.12 -8.60 6.90
N LYS A 54 7.11 -8.04 6.21
CA LYS A 54 5.71 -8.44 6.38
C LYS A 54 5.35 -9.75 5.69
N GLY A 55 6.19 -10.24 4.78
CA GLY A 55 5.97 -11.53 4.12
C GLY A 55 4.77 -11.53 3.17
N PHE A 56 4.46 -10.38 2.56
CA PHE A 56 3.40 -10.33 1.54
C PHE A 56 3.71 -11.31 0.40
N ARG A 57 2.67 -11.99 -0.07
CA ARG A 57 2.71 -12.88 -1.23
C ARG A 57 1.54 -12.52 -2.13
N LEU A 58 1.75 -12.52 -3.44
CA LEU A 58 0.65 -12.55 -4.39
C LEU A 58 0.10 -13.97 -4.38
N SER A 59 -1.22 -14.13 -4.28
CA SER A 59 -1.81 -15.43 -4.60
C SER A 59 -1.50 -15.69 -6.07
N SER A 60 -0.89 -16.83 -6.37
CA SER A 60 -0.99 -17.38 -7.70
C SER A 60 -2.47 -17.67 -7.92
N ASP A 61 -3.06 -17.07 -8.95
CA ASP A 61 -4.34 -17.52 -9.46
C ASP A 61 -4.12 -18.93 -10.03
N GLU A 62 -4.14 -19.94 -9.14
CA GLU A 62 -4.39 -21.33 -9.49
C GLU A 62 -5.80 -21.65 -8.98
N GLU A 63 -6.79 -21.22 -9.77
CA GLU A 63 -8.12 -21.81 -9.84
C GLU A 63 -8.58 -21.83 -11.29
#